data_AF-A0A4E0RD50-F1
#
_entry.id   AF-A0A4E0RD50-F1
#
_cell.length_a   1.000
_cell.length_b   1.000
_cell.length_c   1.000
_cell.angle_alpha   90.00
_cell.angle_beta   90.00
_cell.angle_gamma   90.00
#
_symmetry.space_group_name_H-M   'P 1'
#
loop_
_entity.id
_entity.type
_entity.pdbx_description
1 polymer ?
#
loop_
_entity_poly.entity_id
_entity_poly.type
_entity_poly.pdbx_seq_one_letter_code
_entity_poly.pdbx_strand_id
1 'polypeptide(L)' 'MTLELSREDVKAIGKMWGTSLFTSEELDELMSKASLETRLRGLKPEERLMGLNPEQLEEMEAYIKQQKQPKN' A
#
# COMPACT_ATOMS: atom_id res chain seq x y z
N MET A 1 24.71 9.24 20.12
CA MET A 1 24.96 9.21 18.67
C MET A 1 23.61 9.08 17.99
N THR A 2 23.16 10.11 17.26
CA THR A 2 21.94 10.06 16.46
C THR A 2 22.30 9.53 15.07
N LEU A 3 21.61 8.49 14.63
CA LEU A 3 21.80 7.92 13.30
C LEU A 3 20.87 8.67 12.34
N GLU A 4 21.43 9.59 11.56
CA GLU A 4 20.68 10.32 10.53
C GLU A 4 20.57 9.44 9.28
N LEU A 5 19.45 8.72 9.13
CA LEU A 5 19.17 7.93 7.93
C LEU A 5 18.29 8.71 6.97
N SER A 6 18.69 8.76 5.69
CA SER A 6 17.82 9.27 4.63
C SER A 6 16.68 8.29 4.34
N ARG A 7 15.65 8.77 3.62
CA ARG A 7 14.54 7.91 3.17
C ARG A 7 15.05 6.79 2.28
N GLU A 8 16.07 7.08 1.48
CA GLU A 8 16.74 6.17 0.56
C GLU A 8 17.49 5.08 1.34
N ASP A 9 18.16 5.44 2.44
CA ASP A 9 18.87 4.50 3.30
C ASP A 9 17.90 3.53 3.98
N VAL A 10 16.78 4.04 4.52
CA VAL A 10 15.75 3.18 5.12
C VAL A 10 15.18 2.19 4.10
N LYS A 11 14.95 2.64 2.85
CA LYS A 11 14.52 1.74 1.76
C LYS A 11 15.58 0.70 1.41
N ALA A 12 16.85 1.08 1.37
CA ALA A 12 17.95 0.18 1.07
C ALA A 12 18.09 -0.91 2.15
N ILE A 13 17.97 -0.54 3.43
CA ILE A 13 17.97 -1.48 4.56
C ILE A 13 16.78 -2.44 4.44
N GLY A 14 15.58 -1.92 4.16
CA GLY A 14 14.39 -2.75 3.97
C GLY A 14 14.55 -3.77 2.84
N LYS A 15 15.16 -3.38 1.70
CA LYS A 15 15.46 -4.30 0.60
C LYS A 15 16.49 -5.37 0.97
N MET A 16 17.48 -5.02 1.78
CA MET A 16 18.56 -5.91 2.16
C MET A 16 18.12 -6.98 3.17
N TRP A 17 17.22 -6.64 4.09
CA TRP A 17 16.87 -7.50 5.22
C TRP A 17 15.40 -7.94 5.25
N GLY A 18 14.53 -7.37 4.44
CA GLY A 18 13.08 -7.59 4.52
C GLY A 18 12.68 -9.07 4.44
N THR A 19 13.28 -9.82 3.52
CA THR A 19 13.02 -11.27 3.35
C THR A 19 13.75 -12.15 4.36
N SER A 20 14.68 -11.59 5.12
CA SER A 20 15.43 -12.30 6.17
C SER A 20 14.74 -12.20 7.53
N LEU A 21 13.87 -11.19 7.71
CA LEU A 21 13.16 -10.92 8.96
C LEU A 21 11.76 -11.53 9.01
N PHE A 22 11.11 -11.68 7.85
CA PHE A 22 9.77 -12.26 7.73
C PHE A 22 9.70 -13.14 6.49
N THR A 23 8.95 -14.25 6.57
CA THR A 23 8.48 -14.94 5.37
C THR A 23 7.40 -14.10 4.66
N SER A 24 7.09 -14.46 3.41
CA SER A 24 6.00 -13.80 2.68
C SER A 24 4.67 -13.96 3.43
N GLU A 25 4.43 -15.15 3.97
CA GLU A 25 3.20 -15.47 4.71
C GLU A 25 3.08 -14.68 6.01
N GLU A 26 4.17 -14.53 6.76
CA GLU A 26 4.20 -13.74 7.99
C GLU A 26 3.96 -12.24 7.72
N LEU A 27 4.55 -11.73 6.64
CA LEU A 27 4.34 -10.36 6.21
C LEU A 27 2.88 -10.14 5.77
N ASP A 28 2.30 -11.07 5.03
CA ASP A 28 0.90 -11.01 4.60
C ASP A 28 -0.06 -11.06 5.79
N GLU A 29 0.21 -11.93 6.78
CA GLU A 29 -0.59 -11.99 8.01
C GLU A 29 -0.52 -10.65 8.76
N LEU A 30 0.67 -10.06 8.92
CA LEU A 30 0.85 -8.78 9.59
C LEU A 30 0.11 -7.66 8.84
N MET A 31 0.24 -7.62 7.52
CA MET A 31 -0.40 -6.61 6.67
C MET A 31 -1.91 -6.77 6.61
N SER A 32 -2.45 -7.99 6.74
CA SER A 32 -3.89 -8.25 6.79
C SER A 32 -4.56 -7.59 8.01
N LYS A 33 -3.84 -7.51 9.13
CA LYS A 33 -4.29 -6.89 10.38
C LYS A 33 -4.20 -5.35 10.34
N ALA A 34 -3.45 -4.79 9.39
CA ALA A 34 -3.32 -3.35 9.23
C ALA A 34 -4.50 -2.75 8.46
N SER A 35 -4.97 -1.57 8.91
CA SER A 35 -5.99 -0.81 8.18
C SER A 35 -5.51 -0.43 6.78
N LEU A 36 -6.46 -0.25 5.84
CA LEU A 36 -6.13 0.19 4.48
C LEU A 36 -5.42 1.55 4.48
N GLU A 37 -5.82 2.46 5.36
CA GLU A 37 -5.17 3.77 5.50
C GLU A 37 -3.70 3.66 5.88
N THR A 38 -3.36 2.80 6.85
CA THR A 38 -1.98 2.55 7.25
C THR A 38 -1.17 1.94 6.12
N ARG A 39 -1.73 0.96 5.41
CA ARG A 39 -1.05 0.27 4.30
C ARG A 39 -0.76 1.19 3.12
N LEU A 40 -1.67 2.11 2.81
CA LEU A 40 -1.54 3.02 1.66
C LEU A 40 -0.89 4.36 2.03
N ARG A 41 -0.43 4.52 3.28
CA ARG A 41 0.16 5.78 3.77
C ARG A 41 1.43 6.10 3.01
N GLY A 42 1.53 7.34 2.54
CA GLY A 42 2.72 7.84 1.81
C GLY A 42 2.79 7.41 0.34
N LEU A 43 1.84 6.61 -0.15
CA LEU A 43 1.64 6.35 -1.58
C LEU A 43 0.79 7.46 -2.21
N LYS A 44 1.22 7.94 -3.38
CA LYS A 44 0.42 8.79 -4.27
C LYS A 44 -0.78 8.02 -4.83
N PRO A 45 -1.87 8.69 -5.23
CA PRO A 45 -3.05 8.03 -5.77
C PRO A 45 -2.75 7.05 -6.91
N GLU A 46 -1.87 7.41 -7.83
CA GLU A 46 -1.49 6.58 -8.99
C GLU A 46 -0.75 5.31 -8.55
N GLU A 47 0.10 5.41 -7.53
CA GLU A 47 0.84 4.27 -6.97
C GLU A 47 -0.09 3.26 -6.27
N ARG A 48 -1.23 3.72 -5.73
CA ARG A 48 -2.22 2.84 -5.10
C ARG A 48 -3.01 2.01 -6.10
N LEU A 49 -3.11 2.48 -7.34
CA LEU A 49 -3.79 1.80 -8.44
C LEU A 49 -2.85 0.90 -9.25
N MET A 50 -1.55 0.94 -8.97
CA MET A 50 -0.56 0.12 -9.66
C MET A 50 -0.84 -1.37 -9.42
N GLY A 51 -0.85 -2.15 -10.50
CA GLY A 51 -1.10 -3.60 -10.46
C GLY A 51 -2.56 -4.00 -10.66
N LEU A 52 -3.49 -3.04 -10.73
CA LEU A 52 -4.86 -3.30 -11.17
C LEU A 52 -4.91 -3.44 -12.69
N ASN A 53 -5.73 -4.36 -13.18
CA ASN A 53 -6.02 -4.48 -14.60
C ASN A 53 -7.11 -3.47 -15.03
N PRO A 54 -7.33 -3.26 -16.35
CA PRO A 54 -8.34 -2.29 -16.82
C PRO A 54 -9.75 -2.55 -16.30
N GLU A 55 -10.19 -3.80 -16.24
CA GLU A 55 -11.53 -4.18 -15.75
C GLU A 55 -11.73 -3.80 -14.28
N GLN A 56 -10.73 -4.06 -13.43
CA GLN A 56 -10.73 -3.67 -12.01
C GLN A 56 -10.75 -2.14 -11.82
N LEU A 57 -10.12 -1.39 -12.72
CA LEU A 57 -10.18 0.07 -12.70
C LEU A 57 -11.57 0.59 -13.07
N GLU A 58 -12.22 0.00 -14.08
CA GLU A 58 -13.59 0.32 -14.47
C GLU A 58 -14.58 0.03 -13.34
N GLU A 59 -14.45 -1.12 -12.66
CA GLU A 59 -15.27 -1.48 -11.49
C GLU A 59 -15.13 -0.46 -10.35
N MET A 60 -13.89 -0.04 -10.05
CA MET A 60 -13.61 0.98 -9.04
C MET A 60 -14.24 2.33 -9.41
N GLU A 61 -14.14 2.74 -10.67
CA GLU A 61 -14.76 3.98 -11.15
C GLU A 61 -16.28 3.92 -11.03
N ALA A 62 -16.91 2.81 -11.43
CA ALA A 62 -18.35 2.60 -11.31
C ALA A 62 -18.82 2.67 -9.85
N TYR A 63 -18.10 2.02 -8.93
CA TYR A 63 -18.38 2.07 -7.50
C TYR A 63 -18.27 3.48 -6.94
N ILE A 64 -17.20 4.21 -7.27
CA ILE A 64 -17.01 5.60 -6.80
C ILE A 64 -18.12 6.51 -7.34
N LYS A 65 -18.54 6.33 -8.59
CA LYS A 65 -19.65 7.08 -9.20
C LYS A 65 -20.96 6.82 -8.46
N GLN A 66 -21.23 5.58 -8.04
CA GLN A 66 -22.40 5.23 -7.24
C GLN A 66 -22.37 5.92 -5.86
N GLN A 67 -21.23 5.93 -5.18
CA GLN A 67 -21.09 6.55 -3.84
C GLN A 67 -21.27 8.07 -3.85
N LYS A 68 -20.95 8.73 -4.97
CA LYS A 68 -21.12 10.18 -5.13
C LYS A 68 -22.56 10.60 -5.42
N GLN A 69 -23.46 9.67 -5.73
CA GLN A 69 -24.87 10.00 -5.87
C GLN A 69 -25.47 10.30 -4.50
N PRO A 70 -26.31 11.33 -4.37
CA PRO A 70 -27.01 11.58 -3.12
C PRO A 70 -27.83 10.35 -2.76
N LYS A 71 -27.65 9.84 -1.54
CA LYS A 71 -28.57 8.85 -0.98
C LYS A 71 -29.92 9.56 -0.84
N ASN A 72 -30.91 9.13 -1.63
CA ASN A 72 -32.31 9.56 -1.50
C ASN A 72 -32.83 9.38 -0.07
#